data_AF-A0A4Z0HE95-F1
#
_entry.id   AF-A0A4Z0HE95-F1
#
_cell.length_a   1.000
_cell.length_b   1.000
_cell.length_c   1.000
_cell.angle_alpha   90.00
_cell.angle_beta   90.00
_cell.angle_gamma   90.00
#
_symmetry.space_group_name_H-M   'P 1'
#
loop_
_entity.id
_entity.type
_entity.pdbx_description
1 polymer ?
#
loop_
_entity_poly.entity_id
_entity_poly.type
_entity_poly.pdbx_seq_one_letter_code
_entity_poly.pdbx_strand_id
1 'polypeptide(L)' 'MTTKDELSQAVENARRDYDEARSKLFKAIKLALDGGVGPSELSRRSKFTREYIAKIRDGQGPRGV' A
#
# COMPACT_ATOMS: atom_id res chain seq x y z
N MET A 1 -1.63 24.46 -24.22
CA MET A 1 -0.41 23.63 -24.18
C MET A 1 -0.05 23.48 -22.72
N THR A 2 0.00 22.27 -22.19
CA THR A 2 0.42 22.02 -20.82
C THR A 2 1.93 22.25 -20.72
N THR A 3 2.38 23.05 -19.75
CA THR A 3 3.80 23.36 -19.56
C THR A 3 4.54 22.18 -18.91
N LYS A 4 5.87 22.16 -19.00
CA LYS A 4 6.69 21.14 -18.30
C LYS A 4 6.49 21.20 -16.78
N ASP A 5 6.25 22.39 -16.24
CA ASP A 5 6.05 22.60 -14.81
C ASP A 5 4.69 22.04 -14.36
N GLU A 6 3.63 22.25 -15.15
CA GLU A 6 2.31 21.67 -14.91
C GLU A 6 2.35 20.13 -14.95
N LEU A 7 3.10 19.54 -15.90
CA LEU A 7 3.28 18.09 -15.98
C LEU A 7 4.06 17.55 -14.77
N SER A 8 5.11 18.26 -14.32
CA SER A 8 5.87 17.87 -13.14
C SER A 8 5.02 17.94 -11.86
N GLN A 9 4.24 19.01 -11.71
CA GLN A 9 3.32 19.16 -10.59
C GLN A 9 2.23 18.08 -10.58
N ALA A 10 1.75 17.66 -11.76
CA ALA A 10 0.79 16.56 -11.87
C ALA A 10 1.37 15.23 -11.38
N VAL A 11 2.65 14.97 -11.65
CA VAL A 11 3.35 13.76 -11.14
C VAL A 11 3.50 13.82 -9.62
N GLU A 12 3.87 14.96 -9.05
CA GLU A 12 3.96 15.12 -7.59
C GLU A 12 2.61 14.92 -6.89
N ASN A 13 1.54 15.44 -7.48
CA ASN A 13 0.18 15.23 -6.98
C ASN A 13 -0.19 13.74 -7.05
N ALA A 14 0.06 13.07 -8.18
CA ALA A 14 -0.21 11.65 -8.35
C ALA A 14 0.63 10.79 -7.38
N ARG A 15 1.87 11.20 -7.07
CA ARG A 15 2.71 10.55 -6.08
C ARG A 15 2.07 10.61 -4.69
N ARG A 16 1.61 11.80 -4.27
CA ARG A 16 0.93 11.97 -2.98
C ARG A 16 -0.32 11.09 -2.89
N ASP A 17 -1.15 11.09 -3.94
CA ASP A 17 -2.37 10.28 -3.98
C ASP A 17 -2.04 8.78 -3.91
N TYR A 18 -0.99 8.35 -4.60
CA TYR A 18 -0.48 6.97 -4.52
C TYR A 18 -0.01 6.61 -3.10
N ASP A 19 0.75 7.48 -2.44
CA ASP A 19 1.25 7.23 -1.09
C ASP A 19 0.11 7.17 -0.06
N GLU A 20 -0.92 8.03 -0.20
CA GLU A 20 -2.14 7.97 0.61
C GLU A 20 -2.92 6.66 0.39
N ALA A 21 -3.16 6.28 -0.87
CA ALA A 21 -3.87 5.05 -1.21
C ALA A 21 -3.11 3.82 -0.69
N ARG A 22 -1.77 3.85 -0.82
CA ARG A 22 -0.88 2.81 -0.32
C ARG A 22 -0.95 2.68 1.20
N SER A 23 -0.89 3.79 1.95
CA SER A 23 -1.04 3.77 3.41
C SER A 23 -2.41 3.20 3.82
N LYS A 24 -3.50 3.63 3.17
CA LYS A 24 -4.86 3.10 3.40
C LYS A 24 -4.93 1.59 3.19
N LEU A 25 -4.34 1.08 2.11
CA LEU A 25 -4.29 -0.36 1.82
C LEU A 25 -3.53 -1.13 2.91
N PHE A 26 -2.35 -0.66 3.32
CA PHE A 26 -1.57 -1.35 4.34
C PHE A 26 -2.22 -1.30 5.71
N LYS A 27 -2.91 -0.21 6.06
CA LYS A 27 -3.73 -0.15 7.28
C LYS A 27 -4.84 -1.19 7.26
N ALA A 28 -5.54 -1.34 6.13
CA ALA A 28 -6.59 -2.35 5.98
C ALA A 28 -6.04 -3.79 6.09
N ILE A 29 -4.87 -4.06 5.49
CA ILE A 29 -4.19 -5.36 5.60
C ILE A 29 -3.82 -5.66 7.07
N LYS A 30 -3.26 -4.68 7.79
CA LYS A 30 -2.91 -4.83 9.22
C LYS A 30 -4.15 -5.15 10.07
N LEU A 31 -5.22 -4.36 9.93
CA LEU A 31 -6.47 -4.59 10.65
C LEU A 31 -7.07 -5.98 10.36
N ALA A 32 -6.98 -6.46 9.12
CA ALA A 32 -7.46 -7.80 8.78
C ALA A 32 -6.58 -8.91 9.37
N LEU A 33 -5.26 -8.72 9.41
CA LEU A 33 -4.34 -9.64 10.10
C LEU A 33 -4.65 -9.69 11.61
N ASP A 34 -4.88 -8.54 12.24
CA ASP A 34 -5.24 -8.44 13.66
C ASP A 34 -6.61 -9.08 13.94
N GLY A 35 -7.53 -9.02 12.96
CA GLY A 35 -8.82 -9.72 12.98
C GLY A 35 -8.76 -11.22 12.66
N GLY A 36 -7.56 -11.80 12.50
CA GLY A 36 -7.36 -13.23 12.28
C GLY A 36 -7.45 -13.70 10.82
N VAL A 37 -7.55 -12.79 9.84
CA VAL A 37 -7.54 -13.16 8.42
C VAL A 37 -6.14 -13.64 8.02
N GLY A 38 -6.08 -14.85 7.46
CA GLY A 38 -4.80 -15.49 7.11
C GLY A 38 -4.06 -14.81 5.94
N PRO A 39 -2.70 -14.88 5.90
CA PRO A 39 -1.90 -14.30 4.82
C PRO A 39 -2.27 -14.78 3.39
N SER A 40 -2.71 -16.03 3.25
CA SER A 40 -3.11 -16.60 1.94
C SER A 40 -4.41 -15.99 1.40
N GLU A 41 -5.30 -15.54 2.28
CA GLU A 41 -6.52 -14.89 1.86
C GLU A 41 -6.26 -13.43 1.47
N LEU A 42 -5.46 -12.74 2.28
CA LEU A 42 -5.08 -11.36 2.00
C LEU A 42 -4.23 -11.25 0.73
N SER A 43 -3.36 -12.21 0.43
CA SER A 43 -2.58 -12.21 -0.82
C SER A 43 -3.47 -12.20 -2.07
N ARG A 44 -4.55 -12.99 -2.08
CA ARG A 44 -5.51 -13.05 -3.20
C ARG A 44 -6.25 -11.73 -3.41
N ARG A 45 -6.60 -11.05 -2.31
CA ARG A 45 -7.35 -9.79 -2.31
C ARG A 45 -6.47 -8.59 -2.62
N SER A 46 -5.27 -8.51 -2.02
CA SER A 46 -4.36 -7.37 -2.16
C SER A 46 -3.40 -7.48 -3.34
N LYS A 47 -3.34 -8.65 -4.00
CA LYS A 47 -2.39 -8.96 -5.08
C LYS A 47 -0.91 -8.91 -4.66
N PHE A 48 -0.64 -8.96 -3.37
CA PHE A 48 0.71 -9.18 -2.85
C PHE A 48 0.98 -10.67 -2.65
N THR A 49 2.26 -11.04 -2.59
CA THR A 49 2.62 -12.42 -2.25
C THR A 49 2.26 -12.73 -0.80
N ARG A 50 2.01 -14.00 -0.50
CA ARG A 50 1.71 -14.47 0.86
C ARG A 50 2.86 -14.13 1.81
N GLU A 51 4.08 -14.29 1.33
CA GLU A 51 5.32 -14.02 2.05
C GLU A 51 5.44 -12.54 2.39
N TYR A 52 5.00 -11.65 1.49
CA TYR A 52 4.99 -10.21 1.77
C TYR A 52 3.95 -9.85 2.82
N ILE A 53 2.75 -10.45 2.78
CA ILE A 53 1.75 -10.27 3.84
C ILE A 53 2.25 -10.80 5.19
N ALA A 54 2.93 -11.94 5.21
CA ALA A 54 3.54 -12.49 6.43
C ALA A 54 4.59 -11.52 7.02
N LYS A 55 5.43 -10.91 6.19
CA LYS A 55 6.38 -9.87 6.65
C LYS A 55 5.67 -8.66 7.28
N ILE A 56 4.52 -8.25 6.75
CA ILE A 56 3.73 -7.14 7.33
C ILE A 56 3.23 -7.52 8.72
N ARG A 57 2.69 -8.73 8.89
CA ARG A 57 2.29 -9.27 10.20
C ARG A 57 3.45 -9.28 11.18
N ASP A 58 4.64 -9.66 10.72
CA ASP A 58 5.85 -9.79 11.54
C ASP A 58 6.56 -8.43 11.78
N GLY A 59 5.92 -7.31 11.45
CA GLY A 59 6.46 -5.96 11.66
C GLY A 59 7.55 -5.53 10.67
N GLN A 60 7.88 -6.38 9.68
CA GLN A 60 8.86 -6.12 8.62
C GLN A 60 8.22 -5.57 7.34
N GLY A 61 7.00 -5.02 7.46
CA GLY A 61 6.28 -4.39 6.38
C GLY A 61 6.93 -3.09 5.88
N PRO A 62 6.31 -2.41 4.90
CA PRO A 62 6.83 -1.15 4.37
C PRO A 62 7.08 -0.13 5.49
N ARG A 63 8.25 0.50 5.46
CA ARG A 63 8.59 1.61 6.37
C ARG A 63 7.91 2.88 5.86
N GLY A 64 7.28 3.64 6.75
CA GLY A 64 6.61 4.90 6.41
C GLY A 64 5.16 4.77 5.93
N VAL A 65 4.42 3.76 6.42
CA VAL A 65 2.95 3.70 6.32
C VAL A 65 2.29 4.03 7.65
#